data_AF-A0AAX6EM49-F1
#
_entry.id   AF-A0AAX6EM49-F1
#
_cell.length_a   1.000
_cell.length_b   1.000
_cell.length_c   1.000
_cell.angle_alpha   90.00
_cell.angle_beta   90.00
_cell.angle_gamma   90.00
#
_symmetry.space_group_name_H-M   'P 1'
#
loop_
_entity.id
_entity.type
_entity.pdbx_description
1 polymer ?
#
loop_
_entity_poly.entity_id
_entity_poly.type
_entity_poly.pdbx_seq_one_letter_code
_entity_poly.pdbx_strand_id
1 'polypeptide(L)'
;MVHTFHANNGRVAGRFYKELFFKVPVQSNPELLASILRRVEAEANTEPCSRISEAELWTALNTLDLDSGASPNGFNGRFYHTCSGTIKKDLVEAGNAFLEGLHYPKAMANSLLVLIPKIPNPVHFSDYRPISLCTLFNKLISKVLAQHMAMLLPELISKEQSSFV
;
A
#
# COMPACT_ATOMS: atom_id res chain seq x y z
N MET A 1 -3.93 -7.23 23.22
CA MET A 1 -3.34 -5.96 23.67
C MET A 1 -2.38 -5.48 22.58
N VAL A 2 -2.65 -4.34 21.96
CA VAL A 2 -1.75 -3.73 20.97
C VAL A 2 -0.66 -3.00 21.75
N HIS A 3 0.59 -3.43 21.64
CA HIS A 3 1.70 -2.75 22.33
C HIS A 3 2.16 -1.56 21.49
N THR A 4 1.82 -0.36 21.93
CA THR A 4 2.39 0.88 21.42
C THR A 4 3.68 1.14 22.18
N PHE A 5 4.83 1.05 21.50
CA PHE A 5 6.13 1.22 22.12
C PHE A 5 6.48 2.71 22.29
N HIS A 6 7.06 3.09 23.44
CA HIS A 6 7.65 4.42 23.66
C HIS A 6 8.76 4.73 22.63
N ALA A 7 9.04 6.02 22.42
CA ALA A 7 9.88 6.53 21.33
C ALA A 7 11.26 5.86 21.16
N ASN A 8 11.91 5.41 22.24
CA ASN A 8 13.19 4.68 22.15
C ASN A 8 13.03 3.26 21.60
N ASN A 9 12.01 2.52 22.03
CA ASN A 9 11.75 1.16 21.57
C ASN A 9 11.25 1.13 20.12
N GLY A 10 10.53 2.18 19.69
CA GLY A 10 10.10 2.33 18.29
C GLY A 10 11.27 2.46 17.30
N ARG A 11 12.33 3.19 17.66
CA ARG A 11 13.53 3.33 16.81
C ARG A 11 14.29 2.01 16.68
N VAL A 12 14.45 1.28 17.78
CA VAL A 12 15.15 -0.03 17.77
C VAL A 12 14.34 -1.07 16.98
N ALA A 13 13.03 -1.12 17.18
CA ALA A 13 12.14 -1.97 16.39
C ALA A 13 12.21 -1.63 14.89
N GLY A 14 12.15 -0.34 14.53
CA GLY A 14 12.26 0.11 13.15
C GLY A 14 13.57 -0.30 12.50
N ARG A 15 14.70 -0.20 13.21
CA ARG A 15 16.00 -0.68 12.72
C ARG A 15 16.00 -2.19 12.52
N PHE A 16 15.55 -2.95 13.52
CA PHE A 16 15.51 -4.41 13.45
C PHE A 16 14.72 -4.90 12.22
N TYR A 17 13.50 -4.39 12.00
CA TYR A 17 12.70 -4.81 10.86
C TYR A 17 13.23 -4.27 9.53
N LYS A 18 13.82 -3.08 9.50
CA LYS A 18 14.52 -2.59 8.30
C LYS A 18 15.66 -3.54 7.92
N GLU A 19 16.48 -3.94 8.88
CA GLU A 19 17.53 -4.91 8.61
C GLU A 19 16.97 -6.28 8.20
N LEU A 20 15.88 -6.73 8.84
CA LEU A 20 15.25 -8.01 8.51
C LEU A 20 14.73 -8.06 7.07
N PHE A 21 14.06 -7.00 6.61
CA PHE A 21 13.43 -6.95 5.28
C PHE A 21 14.36 -6.48 4.16
N PHE A 22 15.44 -5.77 4.47
CA PHE A 22 16.34 -5.19 3.46
C PHE A 22 17.77 -5.77 3.51
N LYS A 23 18.00 -6.89 4.21
CA LYS A 23 19.33 -7.49 4.41
C LYS A 23 19.98 -8.06 3.15
N VAL A 24 19.22 -8.29 2.08
CA VAL A 24 19.73 -8.89 0.85
C VAL A 24 19.50 -7.92 -0.29
N PRO A 25 20.56 -7.25 -0.80
CA PRO A 25 20.49 -6.63 -2.11
C PRO A 25 20.24 -7.76 -3.12
N VAL A 26 19.03 -7.79 -3.69
CA VAL A 26 18.79 -8.64 -4.85
C VAL A 26 19.58 -8.02 -5.99
N GLN A 27 20.70 -8.64 -6.38
CA GLN A 27 21.33 -8.31 -7.64
C GLN A 27 20.38 -8.78 -8.74
N SER A 28 19.79 -7.82 -9.45
CA SER A 28 19.01 -8.13 -10.65
C SER A 28 19.93 -8.83 -11.64
N ASN A 29 19.62 -10.06 -12.01
CA ASN A 29 20.30 -10.76 -13.09
C ASN A 29 19.64 -10.36 -14.42
N PRO A 30 20.28 -9.51 -15.26
CA PRO A 30 19.65 -9.02 -16.48
C PRO A 30 19.38 -10.14 -17.49
N GLU A 31 20.20 -11.19 -17.49
CA GLU A 31 20.00 -12.36 -18.36
C GLU A 31 18.76 -13.16 -17.96
N LEU A 32 18.53 -13.32 -16.65
CA LEU A 32 17.31 -13.93 -16.13
C LEU A 32 16.09 -13.09 -16.52
N LEU A 33 16.16 -11.76 -16.36
CA LEU A 33 15.06 -10.87 -16.74
C LEU A 33 14.79 -10.89 -18.25
N ALA A 34 15.84 -11.01 -19.08
CA ALA A 34 15.71 -11.16 -20.53
C ALA A 34 15.09 -12.51 -20.94
N SER A 35 15.21 -13.54 -20.09
CA SER A 35 14.59 -14.85 -20.31
C SER A 35 13.08 -14.89 -19.97
N ILE A 36 12.58 -13.89 -19.23
CA ILE A 36 11.15 -13.77 -18.93
C ILE A 36 10.43 -13.30 -20.19
N LEU A 37 9.54 -14.14 -20.70
CA LEU A 37 8.70 -13.79 -21.86
C LEU A 37 7.85 -12.56 -21.53
N ARG A 38 8.00 -11.51 -22.35
CA ARG A 38 7.14 -10.34 -22.30
C ARG A 38 5.72 -10.74 -22.69
N ARG A 39 4.79 -10.67 -21.74
CA ARG A 39 3.37 -10.96 -21.96
C ARG A 39 2.50 -9.71 -22.12
N VAL A 40 2.96 -8.57 -21.63
CA VAL A 40 2.24 -7.30 -21.74
C VAL A 40 2.80 -6.49 -22.90
N GLU A 41 1.95 -6.23 -23.89
CA GLU A 41 2.23 -5.31 -24.99
C GLU A 41 2.05 -3.85 -24.55
N ALA A 42 2.69 -2.91 -25.26
CA ALA A 42 2.57 -1.48 -24.92
C ALA A 42 1.12 -0.99 -24.90
N GLU A 43 0.29 -1.51 -25.81
CA GLU A 43 -1.14 -1.21 -25.90
C GLU A 43 -1.89 -1.66 -24.63
N ALA A 44 -1.59 -2.85 -24.11
CA ALA A 44 -2.21 -3.38 -22.89
C ALA A 44 -1.79 -2.61 -21.63
N ASN A 45 -0.69 -1.85 -21.68
CA ASN A 45 -0.24 -0.98 -20.59
C ASN A 45 -0.95 0.37 -20.53
N THR A 46 -1.72 0.76 -21.56
CA THR A 46 -2.36 2.08 -21.63
C THR A 46 -3.41 2.28 -20.53
N GLU A 47 -4.36 1.35 -20.41
CA GLU A 47 -5.46 1.41 -19.44
C GLU A 47 -4.97 1.32 -17.98
N PRO A 48 -4.06 0.40 -17.60
CA PRO A 48 -3.60 0.35 -16.21
C PRO A 48 -2.75 1.56 -15.79
N CYS A 49 -2.07 2.21 -16.75
CA CYS A 49 -1.30 3.42 -16.52
C CYS A 49 -2.13 4.71 -16.72
N SER A 50 -3.43 4.58 -16.93
CA SER A 50 -4.31 5.73 -17.12
C SER A 50 -4.42 6.58 -15.85
N ARG A 51 -4.88 7.82 -16.03
CA ARG A 51 -5.09 8.76 -14.92
C ARG A 51 -6.25 8.27 -14.06
N ILE A 52 -6.09 8.37 -12.74
CA ILE A 52 -7.13 8.07 -11.76
C ILE A 52 -8.28 9.04 -11.97
N SER A 53 -9.45 8.50 -12.25
CA SER A 53 -10.70 9.24 -12.28
C SER A 53 -11.28 9.39 -10.87
N GLU A 54 -12.12 10.40 -10.75
CA GLU A 54 -12.91 10.64 -9.55
C GLU A 54 -13.85 9.47 -9.21
N ALA A 55 -14.42 8.84 -10.24
CA ALA A 55 -15.35 7.72 -10.08
C ALA A 55 -14.64 6.48 -9.53
N GLU A 56 -13.42 6.20 -9.99
CA GLU A 56 -12.59 5.10 -9.48
C GLU A 56 -12.23 5.33 -8.02
N LEU A 57 -11.79 6.54 -7.68
CA LEU A 57 -11.41 6.90 -6.33
C LEU A 57 -12.58 6.73 -5.35
N TRP A 58 -13.80 7.08 -5.75
CA TRP A 58 -14.98 6.87 -4.91
C TRP A 58 -15.51 5.45 -4.87
N THR A 59 -15.43 4.75 -5.99
CA THR A 59 -15.72 3.31 -5.99
C THR A 59 -14.77 2.59 -5.03
N ALA A 60 -13.49 2.94 -5.05
CA ALA A 60 -12.50 2.43 -4.12
C ALA A 60 -12.82 2.83 -2.66
N LEU A 61 -13.15 4.09 -2.38
CA LEU A 61 -13.49 4.53 -1.01
C LEU A 61 -14.70 3.77 -0.45
N ASN A 62 -15.75 3.58 -1.25
CA ASN A 62 -16.96 2.87 -0.83
C ASN A 62 -16.71 1.39 -0.50
N THR A 63 -15.61 0.81 -0.97
CA THR A 63 -15.21 -0.57 -0.66
C THR A 63 -14.36 -0.68 0.61
N LEU A 64 -13.87 0.44 1.14
CA LEU A 64 -13.06 0.47 2.34
C LEU A 64 -13.95 0.51 3.59
N ASP A 65 -13.49 -0.15 4.64
CA ASP A 65 -14.14 -0.05 5.95
C ASP A 65 -13.99 1.36 6.51
N LEU A 66 -15.11 2.06 6.65
CA LEU A 66 -15.18 3.46 7.07
C LEU A 66 -14.87 3.66 8.55
N ASP A 67 -15.10 2.62 9.35
CA ASP A 67 -14.89 2.60 10.79
C ASP A 67 -13.56 1.92 11.17
N SER A 68 -12.78 1.52 10.16
CA SER A 68 -11.39 1.11 10.35
C SER A 68 -10.64 2.19 11.13
N GLY A 69 -9.86 1.73 12.12
CA GLY A 69 -9.15 2.60 13.05
C GLY A 69 -8.45 3.76 12.34
N ALA A 70 -8.56 4.95 12.94
CA ALA A 70 -8.02 6.19 12.39
C ALA A 70 -6.57 5.99 11.96
N SER A 71 -6.25 6.45 10.76
CA SER A 71 -4.90 6.30 10.24
C SER A 71 -3.92 7.14 11.08
N PRO A 72 -2.59 7.03 10.89
CA PRO A 72 -1.61 7.71 11.73
C PRO A 72 -1.80 9.24 11.81
N ASN A 73 -2.54 9.84 10.87
CA ASN A 73 -2.89 11.26 10.82
C ASN A 73 -4.26 11.60 11.45
N GLY A 74 -4.96 10.65 12.07
CA GLY A 74 -6.25 10.86 12.72
C GLY A 74 -7.48 10.79 11.79
N PHE A 75 -7.30 10.65 10.47
CA PHE A 75 -8.41 10.57 9.52
C PHE A 75 -8.77 9.10 9.21
N ASN A 76 -10.07 8.77 9.34
CA ASN A 76 -10.67 7.49 8.99
C ASN A 76 -11.59 7.62 7.76
N GLY A 77 -12.24 6.54 7.30
CA GLY A 77 -13.06 6.58 6.09
C GLY A 77 -14.26 7.52 6.21
N ARG A 78 -14.82 7.65 7.41
CA ARG A 78 -15.91 8.59 7.69
C ARG A 78 -15.52 10.04 7.39
N PHE A 79 -14.32 10.47 7.77
CA PHE A 79 -13.81 11.80 7.42
C PHE A 79 -13.81 12.03 5.90
N TYR A 80 -13.32 11.06 5.12
CA TYR A 80 -13.23 11.20 3.67
C TYR A 80 -14.61 11.24 3.00
N HIS A 81 -15.59 10.51 3.53
CA HIS A 81 -16.98 10.61 3.11
C HIS A 81 -17.59 11.97 3.45
N THR A 82 -17.47 12.41 4.70
CA THR A 82 -18.07 13.67 5.17
C THR A 82 -17.48 14.88 4.45
N CYS A 83 -16.16 14.90 4.24
CA CYS A 83 -15.46 16.00 3.59
C CYS A 83 -15.36 15.85 2.06
N SER A 84 -16.02 14.84 1.47
CA SER A 84 -15.96 14.53 0.04
C SER A 84 -16.32 15.72 -0.86
N GLY A 85 -17.24 16.61 -0.45
CA GLY A 85 -17.54 17.82 -1.21
C GLY A 85 -16.36 18.77 -1.38
N THR A 86 -15.37 18.70 -0.49
CA THR A 86 -14.22 19.61 -0.44
C THR A 86 -12.94 18.96 -0.94
N ILE A 87 -12.60 17.77 -0.44
CA ILE A 87 -11.25 17.19 -0.64
C ILE A 87 -11.10 16.40 -1.94
N LYS A 88 -12.20 16.09 -2.62
CA LYS A 88 -12.28 15.12 -3.71
C LYS A 88 -11.38 15.43 -4.89
N LYS A 89 -11.38 16.69 -5.33
CA LYS A 89 -10.50 17.14 -6.41
C LYS A 89 -9.03 17.02 -6.02
N ASP A 90 -8.70 17.43 -4.81
CA ASP A 90 -7.33 17.37 -4.29
C ASP A 90 -6.82 15.93 -4.17
N LEU A 91 -7.69 14.98 -3.80
CA LEU A 91 -7.33 13.56 -3.74
C LEU A 91 -7.01 12.97 -5.11
N VAL A 92 -7.83 13.31 -6.12
CA VAL A 92 -7.61 12.87 -7.51
C VAL A 92 -6.31 13.48 -8.06
N GLU A 93 -6.09 14.77 -7.81
CA GLU A 93 -4.88 15.47 -8.25
C GLU A 93 -3.64 14.90 -7.57
N ALA A 94 -3.68 14.67 -6.26
CA ALA A 94 -2.58 14.04 -5.52
C ALA A 94 -2.29 12.60 -5.98
N GLY A 95 -3.34 11.83 -6.28
CA GLY A 95 -3.21 10.47 -6.82
C GLY A 95 -2.55 10.46 -8.21
N ASN A 96 -2.99 11.35 -9.10
CA ASN A 96 -2.39 11.47 -10.44
C ASN A 96 -0.97 12.02 -10.40
N ALA A 97 -0.70 13.01 -9.54
CA ALA A 97 0.65 13.51 -9.31
C ALA A 97 1.60 12.38 -8.86
N PHE A 98 1.12 11.46 -8.01
CA PHE A 98 1.87 10.27 -7.64
C PHE A 98 2.17 9.35 -8.84
N LEU A 99 1.19 9.09 -9.71
CA LEU A 99 1.40 8.25 -10.91
C LEU A 99 2.36 8.89 -11.92
N GLU A 100 2.33 10.21 -12.03
CA GLU A 100 3.24 10.99 -12.89
C GLU A 100 4.65 11.11 -12.30
N GLY A 101 4.92 10.51 -11.13
CA GLY A 101 6.22 10.54 -10.47
C GLY A 101 6.55 11.87 -9.79
N LEU A 102 5.56 12.73 -9.57
CA LEU A 102 5.71 13.99 -8.85
C LEU A 102 5.88 13.76 -7.34
N HIS A 103 6.26 14.83 -6.63
CA HIS A 103 6.60 14.74 -5.21
C HIS A 103 5.40 14.29 -4.37
N TYR A 104 5.50 13.09 -3.80
CA TYR A 104 4.50 12.52 -2.91
C TYR A 104 4.63 13.10 -1.49
N PRO A 105 3.60 13.78 -0.94
CA PRO A 105 3.71 14.41 0.38
C PRO A 105 4.08 13.40 1.48
N LYS A 106 5.12 13.70 2.26
CA LYS A 106 5.58 12.81 3.35
C LYS A 106 4.49 12.45 4.36
N ALA A 107 3.55 13.37 4.60
CA ALA A 107 2.41 13.14 5.49
C ALA A 107 1.49 12.02 4.98
N MET A 108 1.36 11.88 3.66
CA MET A 108 0.60 10.81 3.02
C MET A 108 1.35 9.48 3.07
N ALA A 109 2.68 9.52 2.93
CA ALA A 109 3.58 8.37 3.04
C ALA A 109 3.78 7.82 4.46
N ASN A 110 3.18 8.47 5.45
CA ASN A 110 3.37 8.06 6.84
C ASN A 110 2.70 6.71 7.11
N SER A 111 3.36 5.86 7.90
CA SER A 111 2.78 4.62 8.39
C SER A 111 3.09 4.41 9.87
N LEU A 112 2.17 3.78 10.58
CA LEU A 112 2.34 3.39 11.97
C LEU A 112 2.71 1.91 12.01
N LEU A 113 3.91 1.62 12.52
CA LEU A 113 4.34 0.25 12.80
C LEU A 113 3.69 -0.25 14.10
N VAL A 114 2.86 -1.27 13.98
CA VAL A 114 2.19 -1.95 15.09
C VAL A 114 2.78 -3.35 15.25
N LEU A 115 3.16 -3.72 16.47
CA LEU A 115 3.74 -5.03 16.76
C LEU A 115 2.69 -5.92 17.44
N ILE A 116 2.29 -6.99 16.77
CA ILE A 116 1.34 -7.99 17.28
C ILE A 116 2.11 -9.19 17.83
N PRO A 117 1.98 -9.55 19.12
CA PRO A 117 2.63 -10.74 19.67
C PRO A 117 2.24 -12.03 18.93
N LYS A 118 3.22 -12.89 18.63
CA LYS A 118 2.99 -14.26 18.14
C LYS A 118 2.75 -15.25 19.27
N ILE A 119 3.34 -14.96 20.43
CA ILE A 119 3.35 -15.83 21.61
C ILE A 119 2.99 -15.01 22.87
N PRO A 120 2.54 -15.65 23.96
CA PRO A 120 2.44 -15.02 25.27
C PRO A 120 3.82 -14.53 25.76
N ASN A 121 3.85 -13.37 26.41
CA ASN A 121 5.07 -12.78 26.99
C ASN A 121 6.26 -12.71 26.01
N PRO A 122 6.10 -12.03 24.86
CA PRO A 122 7.18 -11.90 23.86
C PRO A 122 8.39 -11.15 24.44
N VAL A 123 9.60 -11.64 24.16
CA VAL A 123 10.86 -11.07 24.68
C VAL A 123 11.68 -10.45 23.55
N HIS A 124 11.63 -11.03 22.36
CA HIS A 124 12.40 -10.59 21.19
C HIS A 124 11.50 -9.98 20.11
N PHE A 125 12.04 -9.10 19.26
CA PHE A 125 11.29 -8.55 18.11
C PHE A 125 10.89 -9.62 17.09
N SER A 126 11.62 -10.75 17.02
CA SER A 126 11.21 -11.92 16.23
C SER A 126 9.90 -12.53 16.71
N ASP A 127 9.52 -12.33 17.97
CA ASP A 127 8.31 -12.86 18.59
C ASP A 127 7.07 -12.04 18.26
N TYR A 128 7.25 -10.93 17.53
CA TYR A 128 6.16 -10.09 17.04
C TYR A 128 5.98 -10.24 15.52
N ARG A 129 4.74 -10.09 15.06
CA ARG A 129 4.39 -9.82 13.66
C ARG A 129 4.30 -8.30 13.50
N PRO A 130 5.15 -7.68 12.67
CA PRO A 130 4.99 -6.28 12.34
C PRO A 130 3.79 -6.10 11.39
N ILE A 131 2.92 -5.14 11.70
CA ILE A 131 1.88 -4.64 10.79
C ILE A 131 2.15 -3.16 10.54
N SER A 132 2.22 -2.77 9.27
CA SER A 132 2.30 -1.37 8.87
C SER A 132 0.90 -0.83 8.61
N LEU A 133 0.42 0.08 9.45
CA LEU A 133 -0.84 0.79 9.24
C LEU A 133 -0.56 2.06 8.44
N CYS A 134 -0.90 2.05 7.15
CA CYS A 134 -0.75 3.21 6.28
C CYS A 134 -1.92 4.20 6.40
N THR A 135 -1.74 5.40 5.87
CA THR A 135 -2.82 6.39 5.72
C THR A 135 -3.97 5.84 4.89
N LEU A 136 -5.20 6.29 5.16
CA LEU A 136 -6.34 5.88 4.33
C LEU A 136 -6.15 6.29 2.87
N PHE A 137 -5.55 7.46 2.62
CA PHE A 137 -5.18 7.87 1.27
C PHE A 137 -4.27 6.84 0.57
N ASN A 138 -3.26 6.31 1.26
CA ASN A 138 -2.42 5.24 0.70
C ASN A 138 -3.22 3.97 0.38
N LYS A 139 -4.12 3.56 1.27
CA LYS A 139 -5.02 2.43 1.00
C LYS A 139 -5.87 2.69 -0.24
N LEU A 140 -6.35 3.92 -0.40
CA LEU A 140 -7.21 4.35 -1.49
C LEU A 140 -6.49 4.27 -2.84
N ILE A 141 -5.33 4.91 -2.95
CA ILE A 141 -4.51 4.88 -4.18
C ILE A 141 -4.08 3.44 -4.49
N SER A 142 -3.65 2.67 -3.49
CA SER A 142 -3.27 1.26 -3.68
C SER A 142 -4.44 0.42 -4.20
N LYS A 143 -5.67 0.70 -3.75
CA LYS A 143 -6.88 -0.01 -4.20
C LYS A 143 -7.19 0.31 -5.66
N VAL A 144 -7.13 1.57 -6.07
CA VAL A 144 -7.32 1.98 -7.47
C VAL A 144 -6.27 1.32 -8.36
N LEU A 145 -5.00 1.34 -7.96
CA LEU A 145 -3.93 0.70 -8.72
C LEU A 145 -4.11 -0.82 -8.80
N ALA A 146 -4.57 -1.47 -7.74
CA ALA A 146 -4.91 -2.89 -7.78
C ALA A 146 -6.05 -3.17 -8.77
N GLN A 147 -7.06 -2.31 -8.86
CA GLN A 147 -8.14 -2.44 -9.85
C GLN A 147 -7.63 -2.26 -11.29
N HIS A 148 -6.73 -1.30 -11.50
CA HIS A 148 -6.07 -1.12 -12.80
C HIS A 148 -5.28 -2.37 -13.22
N MET A 149 -4.49 -2.92 -12.30
CA MET A 149 -3.69 -4.13 -12.55
C MET A 149 -4.56 -5.38 -12.73
N ALA A 150 -5.68 -5.47 -12.02
CA ALA A 150 -6.60 -6.62 -12.10
C ALA A 150 -7.14 -6.84 -13.52
N MET A 151 -7.18 -5.81 -14.36
CA MET A 151 -7.58 -5.95 -15.77
C MET A 151 -6.60 -6.81 -16.57
N LEU A 152 -5.31 -6.84 -16.19
CA LEU A 152 -4.27 -7.61 -16.87
C LEU A 152 -4.01 -8.98 -16.23
N LEU A 153 -4.33 -9.14 -14.94
CA LEU A 153 -4.01 -10.36 -14.20
C LEU A 153 -4.48 -11.66 -14.88
N PRO A 154 -5.69 -11.76 -15.47
CA PRO A 154 -6.17 -12.99 -16.10
C PRO A 154 -5.28 -13.54 -17.23
N GLU A 155 -4.53 -12.67 -17.91
CA GLU A 155 -3.60 -13.06 -18.98
C GLU A 155 -2.19 -13.37 -18.47
N LEU A 156 -1.85 -12.86 -17.28
CA LEU A 156 -0.51 -12.93 -16.72
C LEU A 156 -0.32 -14.09 -15.76
N ILE A 157 -1.33 -14.42 -14.97
CA ILE A 157 -1.27 -15.47 -13.96
C ILE A 157 -1.67 -16.82 -14.55
N SER A 158 -1.14 -17.91 -14.00
CA SER A 158 -1.58 -19.25 -14.38
C SER A 158 -2.90 -19.59 -13.68
N LYS A 159 -3.69 -20.50 -14.27
CA LYS A 159 -4.99 -20.93 -13.72
C LYS A 159 -4.85 -21.62 -12.36
N GLU A 160 -3.66 -22.13 -12.07
CA GLU A 160 -3.30 -22.81 -10.84
C GLU A 160 -2.99 -21.83 -9.70
N GLN A 161 -2.79 -20.55 -10.00
CA GLN A 161 -2.65 -19.50 -8.98
C GLN A 161 -4.04 -19.13 -8.46
N SER A 162 -4.39 -19.64 -7.28
CA SER A 162 -5.70 -19.43 -6.65
C SER A 162 -5.69 -18.43 -5.50
N SER A 163 -4.52 -17.91 -5.12
CA SER A 163 -4.36 -17.00 -3.98
C SER A 163 -3.84 -15.64 -4.46
N PHE A 164 -4.41 -14.57 -3.89
CA PHE A 164 -4.06 -13.16 -4.19
C PHE A 164 -4.17 -12.79 -5.68
N VAL A 165 -5.26 -13.26 -6.31
CA VAL A 165 -5.66 -12.95 -7.70
C VAL A 165 -6.68 -11.83 -7.73
#